data_AF-A0AAD7WFB2-F1
#
_entry.id   AF-A0AAD7WFB2-F1
#
_cell.length_a   1.000
_cell.length_b   1.000
_cell.length_c   1.000
_cell.angle_alpha   90.00
_cell.angle_beta   90.00
_cell.angle_gamma   90.00
#
_symmetry.space_group_name_H-M   'P 1'
#
loop_
_entity.id
_entity.type
_entity.pdbx_description
1 polymer ?
#
loop_
_entity_poly.entity_id
_entity_poly.type
_entity_poly.pdbx_seq_one_letter_code
_entity_poly.pdbx_strand_id
1 'polypeptide(L)'
;MMGDILRYILDVKDDEPTPEVERQHRSLRPRPAPGEPPCPYLVRMLRWSDRQKILQAVAEKRQLSWKGKPLRVFQDLPTEIKRKHAEYDDIRGKLRRETSLHYGILYPARLIVTIDEVKYI
;
A
#
# COMPACT_ATOMS: atom_id res chain seq x y z
N MET A 1 10.91 5.39 15.66
CA MET A 1 11.27 4.64 14.43
C MET A 1 10.07 4.30 13.56
N MET A 2 9.03 3.59 14.03
CA MET A 2 7.80 3.38 13.24
C MET A 2 6.82 4.55 13.38
N GLY A 3 6.64 5.10 14.58
CA GLY A 3 5.83 6.31 14.79
C GLY A 3 6.21 7.46 13.87
N ASP A 4 7.51 7.77 13.76
CA ASP A 4 8.03 8.81 12.87
C ASP A 4 7.70 8.57 11.38
N ILE A 5 7.75 7.30 10.94
CA ILE A 5 7.39 6.93 9.57
C ILE A 5 5.89 7.13 9.35
N LEU A 6 5.05 6.75 10.31
CA LEU A 6 3.60 6.91 10.22
C LEU A 6 3.19 8.39 10.24
N ARG A 7 3.83 9.20 11.09
CA ARG A 7 3.68 10.67 11.08
C ARG A 7 4.05 11.26 9.72
N TYR A 8 5.20 10.85 9.17
CA TYR A 8 5.63 11.27 7.84
C TYR A 8 4.66 10.88 6.73
N ILE A 9 4.09 9.67 6.78
CA ILE A 9 3.12 9.25 5.77
C ILE A 9 1.86 10.11 5.84
N LEU A 10 1.40 10.47 7.04
CA LEU A 10 0.17 11.22 7.25
C LEU A 10 0.36 12.75 7.27
N ASP A 11 1.60 13.25 7.15
CA ASP A 11 1.95 14.68 7.34
C ASP A 11 1.45 15.26 8.67
N VAL A 12 1.44 14.43 9.71
CA VAL A 12 0.99 14.80 11.05
C VAL A 12 2.13 15.51 11.78
N LYS A 13 1.82 16.64 12.42
CA LYS A 13 2.78 17.42 13.20
C LYS A 13 3.18 16.68 14.48
N ASP A 14 4.29 17.10 15.11
CA ASP A 14 4.81 16.39 16.27
C ASP A 14 3.93 16.49 17.52
N ASP A 15 3.10 17.53 17.61
CA ASP A 15 2.13 17.81 18.66
C ASP A 15 0.85 16.97 18.56
N GLU A 16 0.59 16.36 17.42
CA GLU A 16 -0.60 15.53 17.20
C GLU A 16 -0.38 14.06 17.59
N PRO A 17 -1.46 13.35 18.00
CA PRO A 17 -1.37 11.96 18.41
C PRO A 17 -0.93 11.08 17.24
N THR A 18 0.10 10.25 17.50
CA THR A 18 0.61 9.28 16.52
C THR A 18 -0.39 8.13 16.35
N PRO A 19 -0.59 7.59 15.13
CA PRO A 19 -1.37 6.39 14.93
C PRO A 19 -0.92 5.23 15.84
N GLU A 20 -1.89 4.60 16.49
CA GLU A 20 -1.61 3.54 17.47
C GLU A 20 -1.34 2.20 16.77
N VAL A 21 -0.19 1.60 17.08
CA VAL A 21 0.23 0.31 16.54
C VAL A 21 0.00 -0.77 17.59
N GLU A 22 -0.87 -1.74 17.29
CA GLU A 22 -1.13 -2.89 18.15
C GLU A 22 0.05 -3.87 18.12
N ARG A 23 0.57 -4.16 16.92
CA ARG A 23 1.70 -5.07 16.74
C ARG A 23 2.58 -4.66 15.57
N GLN A 24 3.87 -4.75 15.76
CA GLN A 24 4.86 -4.58 14.71
C GLN A 24 5.91 -5.69 14.79
N HIS A 25 6.21 -6.32 13.66
CA HIS A 25 7.35 -7.22 13.56
C HIS A 25 7.90 -7.27 12.12
N ARG A 26 9.05 -7.92 11.92
CA ARG A 26 9.57 -8.23 10.59
C ARG A 26 8.92 -9.52 10.08
N SER A 27 8.78 -9.65 8.76
CA SER A 27 8.36 -10.90 8.14
C SER A 27 9.30 -12.05 8.54
N LEU A 28 8.74 -13.24 8.78
CA LEU A 28 9.47 -14.46 9.10
C LEU A 28 10.14 -15.04 7.83
N ARG A 29 11.19 -14.38 7.36
CA ARG A 29 12.04 -14.85 6.25
C ARG A 29 13.50 -14.85 6.67
N PRO A 30 14.36 -15.65 6.02
CA PRO A 30 15.80 -15.58 6.22
C PRO A 30 16.33 -14.15 6.04
N ARG A 31 17.43 -13.85 6.74
CA ARG A 31 18.10 -12.56 6.62
C ARG A 31 18.48 -12.32 5.14
N PRO A 32 18.12 -11.16 4.56
CA PRO A 32 18.41 -10.87 3.17
C PRO A 32 19.92 -10.84 2.94
N ALA A 33 20.34 -11.33 1.78
CA ALA A 33 21.73 -11.29 1.36
C ALA A 33 22.18 -9.83 1.09
N PRO A 34 23.50 -9.54 1.04
CA PRO A 34 23.99 -8.23 0.63
C PRO A 34 23.41 -7.84 -0.74
N GLY A 35 22.75 -6.68 -0.83
CA GLY A 35 22.11 -6.19 -2.05
C GLY A 35 20.63 -6.56 -2.22
N GLU A 36 20.11 -7.51 -1.43
CA GLU A 36 18.69 -7.81 -1.43
C GLU A 36 17.86 -6.73 -0.70
N PRO A 37 16.59 -6.55 -1.06
CA PRO A 37 15.70 -5.64 -0.36
C PRO A 37 15.51 -6.06 1.11
N PRO A 38 15.38 -5.09 2.03
CA PRO A 38 15.18 -5.39 3.45
C PRO A 38 13.86 -6.15 3.69
N CYS A 39 13.82 -6.99 4.72
CA CYS A 39 12.59 -7.67 5.12
C CYS A 39 11.46 -6.67 5.40
N PRO A 40 10.25 -6.83 4.84
CA PRO A 40 9.15 -5.93 5.14
C PRO A 40 8.77 -5.97 6.62
N TYR A 41 8.26 -4.84 7.13
CA TYR A 41 7.56 -4.80 8.40
C TYR A 41 6.11 -5.20 8.19
N LEU A 42 5.61 -6.09 9.04
CA LEU A 42 4.20 -6.38 9.20
C LEU A 42 3.70 -5.56 10.38
N VAL A 43 2.77 -4.66 10.10
CA VAL A 43 2.22 -3.71 11.07
C VAL A 43 0.72 -3.93 11.16
N ARG A 44 0.26 -4.24 12.36
CA ARG A 44 -1.16 -4.30 12.72
C ARG A 44 -1.49 -3.03 13.49
N MET A 45 -2.32 -2.20 12.87
CA MET A 45 -2.84 -0.98 13.49
C MET A 45 -3.89 -1.33 14.52
N LEU A 46 -3.91 -0.60 15.63
CA LEU A 46 -4.94 -0.75 16.67
C LEU A 46 -6.31 -0.29 16.15
N ARG A 47 -6.33 0.82 15.41
CA ARG A 47 -7.56 1.41 14.84
C ARG A 47 -7.65 1.15 13.34
N TRP A 48 -8.82 0.68 12.90
CA TRP A 48 -9.09 0.49 11.48
C TRP A 48 -9.06 1.81 10.69
N SER A 49 -9.56 2.91 11.29
CA SER A 49 -9.54 4.25 10.70
C SER A 49 -8.13 4.69 10.30
N ASP A 50 -7.15 4.44 11.17
CA ASP A 50 -5.77 4.88 10.96
C ASP A 50 -5.14 4.09 9.83
N ARG A 51 -5.40 2.77 9.77
CA ARG A 51 -5.00 1.93 8.64
C ARG A 51 -5.53 2.48 7.31
N GLN A 52 -6.81 2.86 7.26
CA GLN A 52 -7.41 3.40 6.02
C GLN A 52 -6.79 4.74 5.63
N LYS A 53 -6.63 5.67 6.58
CA LYS A 53 -5.97 6.96 6.34
C LYS A 53 -4.55 6.78 5.80
N ILE A 54 -3.78 5.85 6.38
CA ILE A 54 -2.42 5.53 5.91
C ILE A 54 -2.45 5.03 4.46
N LEU A 55 -3.32 4.07 4.14
CA LEU A 55 -3.40 3.52 2.79
C LEU A 55 -3.85 4.57 1.76
N GLN A 56 -4.77 5.44 2.13
CA GLN A 56 -5.21 6.56 1.31
C GLN A 56 -4.07 7.56 1.07
N ALA A 57 -3.39 8.02 2.11
CA ALA A 57 -2.28 8.95 2.00
C ALA A 57 -1.13 8.38 1.14
N VAL A 58 -0.86 7.08 1.24
CA VAL A 58 0.13 6.39 0.38
C VAL A 58 -0.30 6.41 -1.09
N ALA A 59 -1.59 6.15 -1.36
CA ALA A 59 -2.12 6.15 -2.72
C ALA A 59 -2.09 7.54 -3.36
N GLU A 60 -2.40 8.58 -2.59
CA GLU A 60 -2.38 9.98 -3.02
C GLU A 60 -0.95 10.46 -3.31
N LYS A 61 0.00 10.15 -2.43
CA LYS A 61 1.41 10.57 -2.57
C LYS A 61 2.13 9.86 -3.72
N ARG A 62 1.69 8.67 -4.14
CA ARG A 62 2.24 7.79 -5.21
C ARG A 62 3.70 7.35 -5.03
N GLN A 63 4.62 8.26 -4.76
CA GLN A 63 6.05 8.02 -4.52
C GLN A 63 6.44 8.54 -3.14
N LEU A 64 6.73 7.62 -2.22
CA LEU A 64 7.19 7.94 -0.87
C LEU A 64 8.69 7.69 -0.76
N SER A 65 9.40 8.62 -0.14
CA SER A 65 10.82 8.44 0.20
C SER A 65 11.04 8.76 1.67
N TRP A 66 11.66 7.84 2.40
CA TRP A 66 12.00 8.03 3.81
C TRP A 66 13.51 7.99 3.97
N LYS A 67 14.08 9.10 4.47
CA LYS A 67 15.54 9.26 4.65
C LYS A 67 16.33 8.93 3.37
N GLY A 68 15.86 9.44 2.24
CA GLY A 68 16.49 9.23 0.93
C GLY A 68 16.32 7.83 0.33
N LYS A 69 15.52 6.95 0.94
CA LYS A 69 15.23 5.60 0.42
C LYS A 69 13.76 5.46 0.02
N PRO A 70 13.44 4.74 -1.07
CA PRO A 70 12.06 4.52 -1.47
C PRO A 70 11.31 3.72 -0.40
N LEU A 71 10.18 4.25 0.04
CA LEU A 71 9.29 3.60 0.99
C LEU A 71 8.07 3.09 0.22
N ARG A 72 7.73 1.81 0.43
CA ARG A 72 6.56 1.19 -0.18
C ARG A 72 5.68 0.61 0.91
N VAL A 73 4.41 0.99 0.91
CA VAL A 73 3.41 0.55 1.89
C VAL A 73 2.26 -0.07 1.12
N PHE A 74 1.86 -1.27 1.52
CA PHE A 74 0.81 -2.03 0.86
C PHE A 74 -0.11 -2.65 1.90
N GLN A 75 -1.35 -2.88 1.50
CA GLN A 75 -2.27 -3.67 2.31
C GLN A 75 -1.83 -5.13 2.35
N ASP A 76 -1.83 -5.74 3.54
CA ASP A 76 -1.68 -7.19 3.63
C ASP A 76 -2.99 -7.87 3.27
N LEU A 77 -2.97 -8.59 2.14
CA LEU A 77 -4.09 -9.33 1.59
C LEU A 77 -3.86 -10.85 1.74
N PRO A 78 -4.91 -11.65 1.98
CA PRO A 78 -4.82 -13.10 1.97
C PRO A 78 -4.27 -13.63 0.65
N THR A 79 -3.59 -14.78 0.70
CA THR A 79 -2.97 -15.39 -0.49
C THR A 79 -3.97 -15.68 -1.60
N GLU A 80 -5.18 -16.14 -1.25
CA GLU A 80 -6.24 -16.41 -2.23
C GLU A 80 -6.66 -15.13 -2.99
N ILE A 81 -6.82 -14.02 -2.26
CA ILE A 81 -7.15 -12.71 -2.83
C ILE A 81 -6.00 -12.19 -3.71
N LYS A 82 -4.75 -12.31 -3.24
CA LYS A 82 -3.57 -11.94 -4.03
C LYS A 82 -3.51 -12.72 -5.34
N ARG A 83 -3.84 -14.02 -5.32
CA ARG A 83 -3.89 -14.86 -6.52
C ARG A 83 -4.97 -14.38 -7.51
N LYS A 84 -6.18 -14.10 -7.03
CA LYS A 84 -7.26 -13.56 -7.87
C LYS A 84 -6.89 -12.18 -8.46
N HIS A 85 -6.22 -11.32 -7.69
CA HIS A 85 -5.71 -10.04 -8.20
C HIS A 85 -4.63 -10.21 -9.28
N ALA A 86 -3.81 -11.27 -9.17
CA ALA A 86 -2.76 -11.58 -10.16
C ALA A 86 -3.33 -12.04 -11.50
N GLU A 87 -4.54 -12.62 -11.53
CA GLU A 87 -5.22 -12.97 -12.79
C GLU A 87 -5.47 -11.73 -13.68
N TYR A 88 -5.61 -10.55 -13.07
CA TYR A 88 -5.73 -9.29 -13.79
C TYR A 88 -4.39 -8.67 -14.21
N ASP A 89 -3.22 -9.28 -13.94
CA ASP A 89 -1.91 -8.67 -14.26
C ASP A 89 -1.75 -8.33 -15.74
N ASP A 90 -2.17 -9.21 -16.65
CA ASP A 90 -2.10 -8.97 -18.10
C ASP A 90 -2.98 -7.78 -18.52
N ILE A 91 -4.23 -7.76 -18.05
CA ILE A 91 -5.18 -6.68 -18.34
C ILE A 91 -4.67 -5.35 -17.74
N ARG A 92 -4.14 -5.38 -16.50
CA ARG A 92 -3.50 -4.19 -15.89
C ARG A 92 -2.32 -3.70 -16.70
N GLY A 93 -1.53 -4.60 -17.27
CA GLY A 93 -0.41 -4.26 -18.16
C GLY A 93 -0.85 -3.51 -19.41
N LYS A 94 -1.98 -3.92 -20.00
CA LYS A 94 -2.61 -3.24 -21.14
C LYS A 94 -3.19 -1.88 -20.74
N LEU A 95 -4.00 -1.84 -19.67
CA LEU A 95 -4.63 -0.61 -19.18
C LEU A 95 -3.60 0.47 -18.77
N ARG A 96 -2.42 0.08 -18.26
CA ARG A 96 -1.33 1.04 -17.96
C ARG A 96 -0.78 1.77 -19.18
N ARG A 97 -0.91 1.20 -20.37
CA ARG A 97 -0.41 1.81 -21.62
C ARG A 97 -1.39 2.87 -22.14
N GLU A 98 -2.66 2.76 -21.78
CA GLU A 98 -3.70 3.70 -22.15
C GLU A 98 -3.69 4.90 -21.20
N THR A 99 -3.34 6.08 -21.70
CA THR A 99 -3.16 7.28 -20.86
C THR A 99 -4.48 7.87 -20.36
N SER A 100 -5.58 7.62 -21.08
CA SER A 100 -6.92 8.14 -20.75
C SER A 100 -7.69 7.28 -19.75
N LEU A 101 -7.21 6.08 -19.41
CA LEU A 101 -7.94 5.12 -18.59
C LEU A 101 -7.44 5.12 -17.15
N HIS A 102 -8.37 5.17 -16.20
CA HIS A 102 -8.08 4.88 -14.80
C HIS A 102 -8.60 3.50 -14.45
N TYR A 103 -7.87 2.76 -13.64
CA TYR A 103 -8.29 1.42 -13.25
C TYR A 103 -7.88 1.10 -11.80
N GLY A 104 -8.58 0.16 -11.19
CA GLY A 104 -8.30 -0.35 -9.85
C GLY A 104 -8.84 -1.76 -9.67
N ILE A 105 -8.50 -2.40 -8.55
CA ILE A 105 -9.10 -3.68 -8.17
C ILE A 105 -9.79 -3.48 -6.83
N LEU A 106 -11.10 -3.66 -6.80
CA LEU A 106 -11.92 -3.64 -5.61
C LEU A 106 -11.83 -5.00 -4.90
N TYR A 107 -11.85 -4.98 -3.58
CA TYR A 107 -11.99 -6.20 -2.79
C TYR A 107 -13.34 -6.86 -3.06
N PRO A 108 -13.44 -8.20 -3.16
CA PRO A 108 -12.34 -9.15 -3.02
C PRO A 108 -11.47 -9.32 -4.26
N ALA A 109 -12.00 -9.19 -5.48
CA ALA A 109 -11.22 -9.24 -6.72
C ALA A 109 -12.09 -8.81 -7.92
N ARG A 110 -12.48 -7.52 -7.97
CA ARG A 110 -13.26 -6.97 -9.09
C ARG A 110 -12.48 -5.85 -9.75
N LEU A 111 -12.17 -5.98 -11.03
CA LEU A 111 -11.51 -4.94 -11.80
C LEU A 111 -12.50 -3.81 -12.07
N ILE A 112 -12.17 -2.60 -11.63
CA ILE A 112 -12.92 -1.39 -11.99
C ILE A 112 -12.12 -0.59 -13.02
N VAL A 113 -12.78 -0.19 -14.10
CA VAL A 113 -12.21 0.68 -15.13
C VAL A 113 -13.06 1.94 -15.23
N THR A 114 -12.41 3.10 -15.26
CA THR A 114 -13.06 4.39 -15.44
C THR A 114 -12.69 4.94 -16.81
N ILE A 115 -13.71 5.14 -17.64
CA ILE A 115 -13.62 5.69 -19.00
C ILE A 115 -14.48 6.95 -18.99
N ASP A 116 -13.91 8.11 -19.31
CA ASP A 116 -14.64 9.39 -19.36
C ASP A 116 -15.52 9.63 -18.13
N GLU A 117 -14.95 9.40 -16.93
CA GLU A 117 -15.61 9.51 -15.61
C GLU A 117 -16.69 8.46 -15.31
N VAL A 118 -17.03 7.60 -16.27
CA VAL A 118 -17.97 6.48 -16.09
C VAL A 118 -17.24 5.24 -15.59
N LYS A 119 -17.73 4.65 -14.50
CA LYS A 119 -17.16 3.47 -13.85
C LYS A 119 -17.81 2.18 -14.35
N TYR A 120 -16.98 1.24 -14.80
CA TYR A 120 -17.36 -0.11 -15.22
C TYR A 120 -16.74 -1.11 -14.23
N ILE A 121 -17.55 -2.04 -13.71
CA ILE A 121 -17.17 -3.01 -12.67
C ILE A 121 -17.46 -4.43 -13.13
#